data_AF-A0A529GBF5-F1
#
_entry.id   AF-A0A529GBF5-F1
#
_cell.length_a   1.000
_cell.length_b   1.000
_cell.length_c   1.000
_cell.angle_alpha   90.00
_cell.angle_beta   90.00
_cell.angle_gamma   90.00
#
_symmetry.space_group_name_H-M   'P 1'
#
loop_
_entity.id
_entity.type
_entity.pdbx_description
1 polymer ?
#
loop_
_entity_poly.entity_id
_entity_poly.type
_entity_poly.pdbx_seq_one_letter_code
_entity_poly.pdbx_strand_id
1 'polypeptide(L)'
;LYLGRLVEIGSADDITFNPRHPYTVALRNATPQIRSDASRFELPALQGEVPSAARVPKGCRFHPRCPLAFDRCKEEEPPAIEVGPQHMSACWLPTSGAKAELSTPNLKSADHGSV
;
A
#
# COMPACT_ATOMS: atom_id res chain seq x y z
N LEU A 1 -3.19 -2.25 11.42
CA LEU A 1 -2.40 -3.41 11.91
C LEU A 1 -2.22 -4.41 10.76
N TYR A 2 -1.06 -5.06 10.64
CA TYR A 2 -0.83 -6.18 9.72
C TYR A 2 0.06 -7.24 10.37
N LEU A 3 -0.39 -8.50 10.38
CA LEU A 3 0.30 -9.63 11.03
C LEU A 3 0.84 -9.30 12.43
N GLY A 4 0.02 -8.65 13.28
CA GLY A 4 0.41 -8.29 14.66
C GLY A 4 1.32 -7.06 14.80
N ARG A 5 1.61 -6.32 13.73
CA ARG A 5 2.40 -5.08 13.77
C ARG A 5 1.56 -3.84 13.46
N LEU A 6 1.74 -2.78 14.26
CA LEU A 6 1.22 -1.45 13.94
C LEU A 6 2.01 -0.90 12.76
N VAL A 7 1.36 -0.83 11.60
CA VAL A 7 1.95 -0.38 10.33
C VAL A 7 1.72 1.11 10.08
N GLU A 8 0.67 1.67 10.66
CA GLU A 8 0.34 3.09 10.57
C GLU A 8 -0.58 3.48 11.73
N ILE A 9 -0.38 4.67 12.29
CA ILE A 9 -1.14 5.25 13.41
C ILE A 9 -1.32 6.73 13.12
N GLY A 10 -2.54 7.27 13.18
CA GLY A 10 -2.81 8.68 12.96
C GLY A 10 -4.26 9.01 13.32
N SER A 11 -4.69 10.25 13.04
CA SER A 11 -6.10 10.61 13.17
C SER A 11 -6.97 9.80 12.20
N ALA A 12 -8.28 9.75 12.45
CA ALA A 12 -9.21 9.11 11.52
C ALA A 12 -9.11 9.72 10.10
N ASP A 13 -8.94 11.04 10.02
CA ASP A 13 -8.79 11.76 8.77
C ASP A 13 -7.48 11.42 8.05
N ASP A 14 -6.37 11.34 8.78
CA ASP A 14 -5.08 10.96 8.19
C ASP A 14 -5.12 9.55 7.61
N ILE A 15 -5.65 8.58 8.37
CA ILE A 15 -5.75 7.19 7.92
C ILE A 15 -6.70 7.05 6.70
N THR A 16 -7.75 7.87 6.64
CA THR A 16 -8.79 7.75 5.60
C THR A 16 -8.43 8.52 4.32
N PHE A 17 -7.88 9.72 4.45
CA PHE A 17 -7.68 10.65 3.34
C PHE A 17 -6.21 10.85 2.96
N ASN A 18 -5.29 10.59 3.87
CA ASN A 18 -3.85 10.76 3.64
C ASN A 18 -3.02 9.53 4.10
N PRO A 19 -3.43 8.28 3.80
CA PRO A 19 -2.67 7.12 4.24
C PRO A 19 -1.27 7.09 3.62
N ARG A 20 -0.27 6.76 4.42
CA ARG A 20 1.15 6.75 4.04
C ARG A 20 1.69 5.34 3.83
N HIS A 21 1.21 4.35 4.56
CA HIS A 21 1.66 2.98 4.42
C HIS A 21 0.94 2.30 3.24
N PRO A 22 1.63 1.62 2.30
CA PRO A 22 0.99 1.01 1.13
C PRO A 22 -0.14 0.03 1.47
N TYR A 23 -0.05 -0.68 2.59
CA TYR A 23 -1.15 -1.48 3.13
C TYR A 23 -2.41 -0.67 3.45
N THR A 24 -2.28 0.48 4.14
CA THR A 24 -3.41 1.34 4.50
C THR A 24 -4.04 1.96 3.26
N VAL A 25 -3.21 2.38 2.29
CA VAL A 25 -3.69 2.85 0.98
C VAL A 25 -4.52 1.77 0.28
N ALA A 26 -4.05 0.53 0.30
CA ALA A 26 -4.77 -0.59 -0.29
C ALA A 26 -6.10 -0.89 0.42
N LEU A 27 -6.16 -0.82 1.77
CA LEU A 27 -7.42 -0.95 2.52
C LEU A 27 -8.42 0.15 2.14
N ARG A 28 -7.95 1.40 2.07
CA ARG A 28 -8.75 2.55 1.63
C ARG A 28 -9.31 2.35 0.23
N ASN A 29 -8.50 1.83 -0.70
CA ASN A 29 -8.91 1.57 -2.07
C ASN A 29 -9.84 0.34 -2.23
N ALA A 30 -9.82 -0.59 -1.28
CA ALA A 30 -10.73 -1.73 -1.26
C ALA A 30 -12.13 -1.36 -0.75
N THR A 31 -12.30 -0.16 -0.17
CA THR A 31 -13.59 0.32 0.31
C THR A 31 -14.48 0.73 -0.88
N PRO A 32 -15.69 0.15 -1.03
CA PRO A 32 -16.61 0.53 -2.09
C PRO A 32 -16.94 2.02 -2.02
N GLN A 33 -16.83 2.73 -3.14
CA GLN A 33 -17.24 4.13 -3.20
C GLN A 33 -18.70 4.23 -3.67
N ILE A 34 -19.51 4.96 -2.91
CA ILE A 34 -20.94 5.17 -3.19
C ILE A 34 -21.14 6.18 -4.34
N ARG A 35 -20.10 6.98 -4.67
CA ARG A 35 -20.11 7.97 -5.75
C ARG A 35 -18.86 7.81 -6.62
N SER A 36 -19.02 7.88 -7.94
CA SER A 36 -17.98 7.59 -8.93
C SER A 36 -16.99 8.73 -9.20
N ASP A 37 -17.06 9.82 -8.43
CA ASP A 37 -16.32 11.07 -8.68
C ASP A 37 -15.03 11.23 -7.87
N ALA A 38 -14.76 10.39 -6.86
CA ALA A 38 -13.54 10.51 -6.05
C ALA A 38 -12.40 9.64 -6.59
N SER A 39 -11.31 10.31 -7.01
CA SER A 39 -10.09 9.67 -7.49
C SER A 39 -9.59 8.54 -6.57
N ARG A 40 -9.26 7.39 -7.18
CA ARG A 40 -8.55 6.30 -6.49
C ARG A 40 -7.07 6.67 -6.42
N PHE A 41 -6.42 6.39 -5.29
CA PHE A 41 -4.96 6.36 -5.29
C PHE A 41 -4.54 5.18 -6.17
N GLU A 42 -3.71 5.41 -7.18
CA GLU A 42 -3.40 4.41 -8.21
C GLU A 42 -2.44 3.31 -7.76
N LEU A 43 -2.57 2.76 -6.55
CA LEU A 43 -1.85 1.53 -6.22
C LEU A 43 -2.53 0.33 -6.90
N PRO A 44 -1.76 -0.59 -7.50
CA PRO A 44 -2.32 -1.82 -8.03
C PRO A 44 -2.97 -2.61 -6.89
N ALA A 45 -4.01 -3.37 -7.22
CA ALA A 45 -4.64 -4.27 -6.27
C ALA A 45 -3.59 -5.20 -5.64
N LEU A 46 -3.72 -5.45 -4.33
CA LEU A 46 -2.81 -6.32 -3.61
C LEU A 46 -2.79 -7.71 -4.26
N GLN A 47 -1.61 -8.13 -4.68
CA GLN A 47 -1.41 -9.45 -5.28
C GLN A 47 -0.98 -10.47 -4.21
N GLY A 48 -1.23 -11.74 -4.49
CA GLY A 48 -0.84 -12.86 -3.65
C GLY A 48 -1.66 -13.03 -2.37
N GLU A 49 -1.41 -14.15 -1.70
CA GLU A 49 -2.07 -14.55 -0.46
C GLU A 49 -1.49 -13.84 0.77
N VAL A 50 -2.29 -13.78 1.85
CA VAL A 50 -1.81 -13.30 3.15
C VAL A 50 -0.82 -14.33 3.72
N PRO A 51 0.41 -13.92 4.12
CA PRO A 51 1.35 -14.84 4.76
C PRO A 51 0.77 -15.44 6.04
N SER A 52 1.16 -16.67 6.34
CA SER A 52 0.77 -17.33 7.59
C SER A 52 1.35 -16.58 8.79
N ALA A 53 0.52 -16.30 9.79
CA ALA A 53 0.98 -15.73 11.06
C ALA A 53 1.93 -16.66 11.84
N ALA A 54 1.93 -17.97 11.54
CA ALA A 54 2.88 -18.93 12.10
C ALA A 54 4.29 -18.84 11.46
N ARG A 55 4.41 -18.21 10.28
CA ARG A 55 5.66 -18.02 9.55
C ARG A 55 5.76 -16.58 9.07
N VAL A 56 6.03 -15.68 10.01
CA VAL A 56 6.16 -14.25 9.73
C VAL A 56 7.37 -14.02 8.80
N PRO A 57 7.21 -13.25 7.71
CA PRO A 57 8.32 -12.88 6.84
C PRO A 57 9.41 -12.11 7.59
N LYS A 58 10.67 -12.25 7.16
CA LYS A 58 11.77 -11.39 7.62
C LYS A 58 11.55 -9.96 7.11
N GLY A 59 12.11 -8.99 7.83
CA GLY A 59 12.01 -7.58 7.45
C GLY A 59 10.61 -7.00 7.64
N CYS A 60 10.17 -6.14 6.72
CA CYS A 60 8.83 -5.58 6.71
C CYS A 60 7.80 -6.68 6.44
N ARG A 61 6.93 -6.97 7.41
CA ARG A 61 5.92 -8.05 7.30
C ARG A 61 5.02 -7.97 6.07
N PHE A 62 4.85 -6.78 5.51
CA PHE A 62 4.02 -6.53 4.32
C PHE A 62 4.78 -6.66 2.99
N HIS A 63 6.11 -6.77 2.99
CA HIS A 63 6.92 -6.83 1.77
C HIS A 63 6.48 -7.90 0.75
N PRO A 64 5.95 -9.09 1.12
CA PRO A 64 5.55 -10.09 0.12
C PRO A 64 4.35 -9.67 -0.74
N ARG A 65 3.55 -8.69 -0.27
CA ARG A 65 2.35 -8.20 -0.96
C ARG A 65 2.44 -6.72 -1.32
N CYS A 66 3.50 -6.04 -0.90
CA CYS A 66 3.69 -4.62 -1.16
C CYS A 66 4.15 -4.42 -2.61
N PRO A 67 3.40 -3.71 -3.46
CA PRO A 67 3.81 -3.45 -4.84
C PRO A 67 5.02 -2.50 -4.94
N LEU A 68 5.38 -1.85 -3.83
CA LEU A 68 6.51 -0.92 -3.71
C LEU A 68 7.68 -1.51 -2.91
N ALA A 69 7.71 -2.83 -2.67
CA ALA A 69 8.78 -3.48 -1.93
C ALA A 69 10.12 -3.41 -2.69
N PHE A 70 11.19 -3.12 -1.95
CA PHE A 70 12.58 -3.17 -2.42
C PHE A 70 13.42 -3.97 -1.42
N ASP A 71 14.70 -4.19 -1.71
CA ASP A 71 15.51 -5.20 -0.98
C ASP A 71 15.61 -4.97 0.52
N ARG A 72 15.71 -3.71 0.98
CA ARG A 72 15.70 -3.39 2.42
C ARG A 72 14.43 -3.89 3.13
N CYS A 73 13.29 -3.87 2.45
CA CYS A 73 12.02 -4.35 3.02
C CYS A 73 12.04 -5.85 3.33
N LYS A 74 12.89 -6.65 2.66
CA LYS A 74 13.00 -8.10 2.88
C LYS A 74 13.92 -8.44 4.05
N GLU A 75 14.86 -7.54 4.36
CA GLU A 75 15.93 -7.79 5.33
C GLU A 75 15.68 -7.12 6.68
N GLU A 76 15.12 -5.90 6.68
CA GLU A 76 14.98 -5.06 7.87
C GLU A 76 13.52 -4.63 8.11
N GLU A 77 13.09 -4.69 9.37
CA GLU A 77 11.78 -4.19 9.79
C GLU A 77 11.85 -2.65 9.94
N PRO A 78 10.97 -1.88 9.28
CA PRO A 78 10.95 -0.43 9.40
C PRO A 78 10.57 0.02 10.82
N PRO A 79 11.26 1.01 11.39
CA PRO A 79 10.81 1.68 12.60
C PRO A 79 9.53 2.47 12.30
N ALA A 80 8.79 2.85 13.35
CA ALA A 80 7.72 3.83 13.19
C ALA A 80 8.34 5.21 12.98
N ILE A 81 8.10 5.81 11.82
CA ILE A 81 8.62 7.12 11.41
C ILE A 81 7.46 8.12 11.42
N GLU A 82 7.71 9.33 11.91
CA GLU A 82 6.73 10.41 11.86
C GLU A 82 6.55 10.90 10.42
N VAL A 83 5.30 10.85 9.96
CA VAL A 83 4.89 11.18 8.59
C VAL A 83 3.93 12.37 8.51
N GLY A 84 3.65 12.98 9.66
CA GLY A 84 2.79 14.14 9.88
C GLY A 84 2.56 14.31 11.39
N PRO A 85 1.92 15.39 11.85
CA PRO A 85 1.68 15.64 13.27
C PRO A 85 0.90 14.47 13.91
N GLN A 86 1.52 13.76 14.84
CA GLN A 86 0.92 12.57 15.49
C GLN A 86 0.52 11.44 14.50
N HIS A 87 1.12 11.44 13.30
CA HIS A 87 0.90 10.43 12.26
C HIS A 87 2.20 9.67 12.04
N MET A 88 2.19 8.37 12.34
CA MET A 88 3.34 7.47 12.27
C MET A 88 3.11 6.39 11.23
N SER A 89 4.13 6.05 10.45
CA SER A 89 4.13 4.94 9.49
C SER A 89 5.37 4.07 9.68
N ALA A 90 5.18 2.76 9.76
CA ALA A 90 6.28 1.79 9.75
C ALA A 90 6.60 1.39 8.30
N CYS A 91 7.16 2.32 7.53
CA CYS A 91 7.51 2.12 6.13
C CYS A 91 8.89 2.72 5.83
N TRP A 92 9.65 2.09 4.93
CA TRP A 92 10.92 2.65 4.46
C TRP A 92 10.76 3.74 3.39
N LEU A 93 9.58 3.86 2.77
CA LEU A 93 9.33 4.89 1.78
C LEU A 93 9.22 6.26 2.46
N PRO A 94 9.82 7.31 1.87
CA PRO A 94 9.82 8.64 2.45
C PRO A 94 8.41 9.24 2.50
N THR A 95 8.20 10.06 3.52
CA THR A 95 6.98 10.81 3.85
C THR A 95 6.45 11.73 2.75
N SER A 96 7.32 12.16 1.84
CA SER A 96 6.97 13.14 0.81
C SER A 96 6.07 12.49 -0.22
N GLY A 97 4.85 13.04 -0.37
CA GLY A 97 3.79 12.62 -1.28
C GLY A 97 4.22 12.44 -2.74
N ALA A 98 4.98 11.38 -3.00
CA ALA A 98 5.20 10.85 -4.31
C ALA A 98 3.84 10.31 -4.74
N LYS A 99 3.14 11.09 -5.56
CA LYS A 99 2.28 10.51 -6.59
C LYS A 99 3.12 9.40 -7.23
N ALA A 100 2.86 8.16 -6.83
CA ALA A 100 3.36 7.01 -7.55
C ALA A 100 2.62 7.05 -8.88
N GLU A 101 3.14 7.82 -9.85
CA GLU A 101 2.88 7.60 -11.25
C GLU A 101 3.45 6.22 -11.57
N LEU A 102 2.66 5.20 -11.24
CA LEU A 102 2.87 3.85 -11.69
C LEU A 102 2.56 3.89 -13.19
N SER A 103 3.62 4.08 -13.96
CA SER A 103 3.61 3.94 -15.41
C SER A 103 2.99 2.60 -15.78
N THR A 104 1.75 2.64 -16.27
CA THR A 104 1.04 1.50 -16.85
C THR A 104 1.87 0.93 -18.02
N PRO A 105 2.34 -0.32 -17.98
CA PRO A 105 2.81 -0.97 -19.20
C PRO A 105 1.60 -1.30 -20.08
N ASN A 106 1.31 -0.38 -21.00
CA ASN A 106 0.81 -0.59 -22.36
C ASN A 106 0.01 -1.90 -22.58
N LEU A 107 -1.30 -1.88 -22.28
CA LEU A 107 -2.21 -2.93 -22.71
C LEU A 107 -2.48 -2.73 -24.22
N LYS A 108 -1.70 -3.41 -25.06
CA LYS A 108 -1.97 -3.48 -26.50
C LYS A 108 -3.40 -3.98 -26.73
N SER A 109 -4.13 -3.22 -27.52
CA SER A 109 -5.44 -3.49 -28.07
C SER A 109 -5.55 -4.93 -28.58
N ALA A 110 -6.41 -5.73 -27.97
CA ALA A 110 -6.89 -6.97 -28.56
C ALA A 110 -8.12 -6.65 -29.39
N ASP A 111 -7.91 -6.60 -30.70
CA ASP A 111 -8.94 -6.49 -31.74
C ASP A 111 -10.05 -7.53 -31.49
N HIS A 112 -11.27 -7.05 -31.28
CA HIS A 112 -12.47 -7.86 -31.43
C HIS A 112 -12.76 -8.01 -32.93
N GLY A 113 -12.12 -8.99 -33.55
CA GLY A 113 -12.47 -9.48 -34.87
C GLY A 113 -13.73 -10.34 -34.79
N SER A 114 -14.85 -9.79 -35.27
CA SER A 114 -16.05 -10.56 -35.64
C SER A 114 -15.70 -11.71 -36.58
N VAL A 115 -16.09 -12.93 -36.22
CA VAL A 115 -16.66 -13.94 -37.13
C VAL A 115 -17.65 -14.78 -36.33
#